data_AF-W5J853-F1
#
_entry.id   AF-W5J853-F1
#
_cell.length_a   1.000
_cell.length_b   1.000
_cell.length_c   1.000
_cell.angle_alpha   90.00
_cell.angle_beta   90.00
_cell.angle_gamma   90.00
#
_symmetry.space_group_name_H-M   'P 1'
#
loop_
_entity.id
_entity.type
_entity.pdbx_description
1 polymer ?
#
loop_
_entity_poly.entity_id
_entity_poly.type
_entity_poly.pdbx_seq_one_letter_code
_entity_poly.pdbx_strand_id
1 'polypeptide(L)'
;MFAAEVNDESKRPIEVLRSIPREGWCLEAKRFAEEVTTDVVALTGLKFFSMTRKLVLNVTGAIITYELVLIQFHKDEVSDVDLCKLKRMDTL
;
A
#
# COMPACT_ATOMS: atom_id res chain seq x y z
N MET A 1 7.99 8.47 -1.14
CA MET A 1 8.11 7.43 -2.20
C MET A 1 7.84 8.09 -3.53
N PHE A 2 8.89 8.53 -4.23
CA PHE A 2 8.77 9.44 -5.38
C PHE A 2 7.84 8.92 -6.49
N ALA A 3 7.84 7.61 -6.75
CA ALA A 3 7.06 7.03 -7.84
C ALA A 3 5.54 6.99 -7.57
N ALA A 4 5.13 6.71 -6.32
CA ALA A 4 3.73 6.70 -5.93
C ALA A 4 3.15 8.12 -5.74
N GLU A 5 4.02 9.09 -5.45
CA GLU A 5 3.66 10.51 -5.31
C GLU A 5 3.13 11.10 -6.62
N VAL A 6 3.49 10.56 -7.78
CA VAL A 6 2.93 10.99 -9.08
C VAL A 6 1.39 10.91 -9.08
N ASN A 7 0.82 9.86 -8.47
CA ASN A 7 -0.64 9.72 -8.36
C ASN A 7 -1.28 10.69 -7.36
N ASP A 8 -0.53 11.05 -6.32
CA ASP A 8 -1.01 11.99 -5.30
C ASP A 8 -0.94 13.43 -5.87
N GLU A 9 0.15 13.77 -6.58
CA GLU A 9 0.37 15.08 -7.19
C GLU A 9 -0.61 15.36 -8.31
N SER A 10 -0.94 14.36 -9.14
CA SER A 10 -1.90 14.51 -10.23
C SER A 10 -3.29 14.94 -9.76
N LYS A 11 -3.62 14.67 -8.49
CA LYS A 11 -4.92 14.99 -7.89
C LYS A 11 -4.96 16.36 -7.22
N ARG A 12 -3.82 16.97 -6.92
CA ARG A 12 -3.75 18.30 -6.25
C ARG A 12 -4.50 19.43 -6.95
N PRO A 13 -4.60 19.49 -8.30
CA PRO A 13 -5.34 20.56 -8.96
C PRO A 13 -6.80 20.69 -8.52
N ILE A 14 -7.42 19.62 -8.01
CA ILE A 14 -8.80 19.67 -7.51
C ILE A 14 -8.97 20.61 -6.31
N GLU A 15 -7.94 20.77 -5.49
CA GLU A 15 -7.98 21.65 -4.31
C GLU A 15 -8.06 23.11 -4.75
N VAL A 16 -7.29 23.45 -5.78
CA VAL A 16 -7.31 24.78 -6.40
C VAL A 16 -8.65 25.02 -7.08
N LEU A 17 -9.17 24.07 -7.86
CA LEU A 17 -10.49 24.19 -8.51
C LEU A 17 -11.61 24.42 -7.49
N ARG A 18 -11.55 23.76 -6.33
CA ARG A 18 -12.54 23.91 -5.26
C ARG A 18 -12.52 25.29 -4.58
N SER A 19 -11.45 26.06 -4.73
CA SER A 19 -11.40 27.45 -4.23
C SER A 19 -12.08 28.47 -5.16
N ILE A 20 -12.44 28.08 -6.38
CA ILE A 20 -13.03 28.98 -7.38
C ILE A 20 -14.50 29.27 -7.00
N PRO A 21 -14.91 30.55 -6.92
CA PRO A 21 -16.30 30.92 -6.67
C PRO A 21 -17.21 30.47 -7.82
N ARG A 22 -18.50 30.26 -7.53
CA ARG A 22 -19.45 29.63 -8.47
C ARG A 22 -19.57 30.36 -9.81
N GLU A 23 -19.40 31.69 -9.82
CA GLU A 23 -19.38 32.52 -11.03
C GLU A 23 -18.19 32.23 -11.96
N GLY A 24 -17.07 31.75 -11.40
CA GLY A 24 -15.85 31.40 -12.15
C GLY A 24 -15.85 29.97 -12.72
N TRP A 25 -16.91 29.18 -12.47
CA TRP A 25 -17.01 27.83 -13.01
C TRP A 25 -17.54 27.83 -14.45
N CYS A 26 -16.65 27.52 -15.39
CA CYS A 26 -17.01 27.23 -16.77
C CYS A 26 -17.15 25.71 -17.02
N LEU A 27 -17.58 25.36 -18.23
CA LEU A 27 -17.74 23.97 -18.66
C LEU A 27 -16.42 23.19 -18.60
N GLU A 28 -15.31 23.84 -18.95
CA GLU A 28 -13.97 23.27 -18.97
C GLU A 28 -13.46 23.00 -17.57
N ALA A 29 -13.71 23.90 -16.61
CA ALA A 29 -13.38 23.70 -15.20
C ALA A 29 -14.12 22.48 -14.63
N LYS A 30 -15.39 22.28 -15.02
CA LYS A 30 -16.17 21.10 -14.64
C LYS A 30 -15.58 19.82 -15.24
N ARG A 31 -15.30 19.79 -16.54
CA ARG A 31 -14.70 18.62 -17.23
C ARG A 31 -13.35 18.26 -16.62
N PHE A 32 -12.50 19.26 -16.38
CA PHE A 32 -11.20 19.04 -15.76
C PHE A 32 -11.31 18.53 -14.32
N ALA A 33 -12.27 19.04 -13.53
CA ALA A 33 -12.54 18.50 -12.20
C ALA A 33 -12.99 17.03 -12.23
N GLU A 34 -13.86 16.67 -13.19
CA GLU A 34 -14.30 15.28 -13.41
C GLU A 34 -13.12 14.38 -13.81
N GLU A 35 -12.25 14.84 -14.70
CA GLU A 35 -11.05 14.11 -15.15
C GLU A 35 -10.07 13.88 -14.02
N VAL A 36 -9.68 14.93 -13.29
CA VAL A 36 -8.73 14.86 -12.16
C VAL A 36 -9.23 13.95 -11.03
N THR A 37 -10.55 13.85 -10.85
CA THR A 37 -11.14 13.02 -9.79
C THR A 37 -11.35 11.57 -10.21
N THR A 38 -11.62 11.31 -11.48
CA THR A 38 -11.99 9.98 -11.99
C THR A 38 -10.79 9.22 -12.53
N ASP A 39 -9.86 9.91 -13.19
CA ASP A 39 -8.76 9.25 -13.88
C ASP A 39 -7.61 8.89 -12.94
N VAL A 40 -6.90 7.80 -13.27
CA VAL A 40 -5.77 7.29 -12.49
C VAL A 40 -4.48 7.60 -13.24
N VAL A 41 -3.94 8.79 -12.98
CA VAL A 41 -2.61 9.17 -13.45
C VAL A 41 -1.58 8.54 -12.52
N ALA A 42 -0.89 7.50 -12.97
CA ALA A 42 0.15 6.82 -12.20
C ALA A 42 1.12 6.11 -13.13
N LEU A 43 2.34 5.85 -12.65
CA LEU A 43 3.24 4.93 -13.34
C LEU A 43 2.66 3.52 -13.30
N THR A 44 2.75 2.77 -14.40
CA THR A 44 2.20 1.42 -14.47
C THR A 44 3.30 0.40 -14.78
N GLY A 45 3.14 -0.81 -14.23
CA GLY A 45 3.95 -1.97 -14.61
C GLY A 45 3.22 -2.77 -15.68
N LEU A 46 3.43 -2.45 -16.96
CA LEU A 46 2.79 -3.16 -18.09
C LEU A 46 1.26 -3.27 -17.97
N LYS A 47 0.60 -2.26 -17.37
CA LYS A 47 -0.84 -2.25 -17.05
C LYS A 47 -1.32 -3.35 -16.09
N PHE A 48 -0.44 -4.13 -15.45
CA PHE A 48 -0.83 -5.08 -14.40
C PHE A 48 -1.16 -4.39 -13.09
N PHE A 49 -0.46 -3.30 -12.78
CA PHE A 49 -0.73 -2.49 -11.60
C PHE A 49 -0.39 -1.02 -11.85
N SER A 50 -1.05 -0.16 -11.09
CA SER A 50 -0.74 1.27 -11.02
C SER A 50 0.01 1.57 -9.72
N MET A 51 1.16 2.20 -9.84
CA MET A 51 2.02 2.59 -8.74
C MET A 51 1.38 3.73 -7.97
N THR A 52 0.63 3.36 -6.93
CA THR A 52 -0.10 4.27 -6.04
C THR A 52 0.29 3.98 -4.59
N ARG A 53 0.08 4.94 -3.68
CA ARG A 53 0.33 4.73 -2.24
C ARG A 53 -0.42 3.51 -1.71
N LYS A 54 -1.66 3.28 -2.19
CA LYS A 54 -2.48 2.12 -1.86
C LYS A 54 -1.81 0.80 -2.26
N LEU A 55 -1.27 0.71 -3.47
CA LEU A 55 -0.55 -0.49 -3.90
C LEU A 55 0.65 -0.77 -3.01
N VAL A 56 1.45 0.26 -2.69
CA VAL A 56 2.65 0.05 -1.87
C VAL A 56 2.27 -0.44 -0.48
N LEU A 57 1.26 0.16 0.15
CA LEU A 57 0.76 -0.30 1.45
C LEU A 57 0.25 -1.75 1.40
N ASN A 58 -0.44 -2.14 0.32
CA ASN A 58 -0.90 -3.52 0.14
C ASN A 58 0.28 -4.51 0.03
N VAL A 59 1.28 -4.18 -0.79
CA VAL A 59 2.47 -5.05 -0.98
C VAL A 59 3.27 -5.15 0.31
N THR A 60 3.49 -4.04 1.02
CA THR A 60 4.14 -4.05 2.33
C THR A 60 3.37 -4.89 3.35
N GLY A 61 2.03 -4.78 3.38
CA GLY A 61 1.19 -5.60 4.24
C GLY A 61 1.29 -7.09 3.92
N ALA A 62 1.34 -7.44 2.63
CA ALA A 62 1.54 -8.83 2.20
C ALA A 62 2.91 -9.36 2.66
N ILE A 63 3.99 -8.61 2.45
CA ILE A 63 5.35 -8.99 2.90
C ILE A 63 5.33 -9.24 4.42
N ILE A 64 4.84 -8.28 5.21
CA ILE A 64 4.77 -8.43 6.68
C ILE A 64 3.95 -9.67 7.07
N THR A 65 2.83 -9.91 6.41
CA THR A 65 1.99 -11.09 6.67
C THR A 65 2.76 -12.38 6.43
N TYR A 66 3.48 -12.48 5.30
CA TYR A 66 4.29 -13.65 5.00
C TYR A 66 5.43 -13.83 6.00
N GLU A 67 6.15 -12.76 6.35
CA GLU A 67 7.21 -12.82 7.37
C GLU A 67 6.67 -13.31 8.72
N LEU A 68 5.51 -12.80 9.16
CA LEU A 68 4.89 -13.21 10.43
C LEU A 68 4.48 -14.69 10.41
N VAL A 69 3.88 -15.16 9.32
CA VAL A 69 3.47 -16.56 9.17
C VAL A 69 4.70 -17.47 9.17
N LEU A 70 5.76 -17.11 8.46
CA LEU A 70 7.01 -17.88 8.43
C LEU A 70 7.68 -17.99 9.80
N ILE A 71 7.63 -16.92 10.60
CA ILE A 71 8.16 -16.93 11.98
C ILE A 71 7.35 -17.87 12.88
N GLN A 72 6.03 -17.92 12.72
CA GLN A 72 5.18 -18.83 13.50
C GLN A 72 5.51 -20.30 13.20
N PHE A 73 5.61 -20.66 11.91
CA PHE A 73 5.99 -22.02 11.51
C PHE A 73 7.41 -22.42 11.96
N HIS A 74 8.39 -21.50 11.90
CA HIS A 74 9.73 -21.78 12.40
C HIS A 74 9.78 -22.02 13.92
N LYS A 75 8.94 -21.32 14.69
CA LYS A 75 8.84 -21.55 16.15
C LYS A 75 8.26 -22.91 16.46
N ASP A 76 7.27 -23.35 15.69
CA ASP A 76 6.68 -24.67 15.86
C ASP A 76 7.72 -25.78 15.58
N GLU A 77 8.58 -25.62 14.55
CA GLU A 77 9.67 -26.58 14.27
C GLU A 77 10.77 -26.62 15.35
N VAL A 78 11.16 -25.47 15.92
CA VAL A 78 12.24 -25.41 16.92
C VAL A 78 11.77 -25.83 18.32
N SER A 79 10.48 -25.67 18.63
CA SER A 79 9.93 -25.98 19.96
C SER A 79 9.91 -27.48 20.32
N ASP A 80 10.00 -28.38 19.35
CA ASP A 80 10.02 -29.84 19.60
C ASP A 80 11.44 -30.38 19.90
N VAL A 81 12.50 -29.68 19.47
CA VAL A 81 13.89 -30.18 19.56
C VAL A 81 14.51 -29.98 20.96
N ASP A 82 14.12 -28.94 21.70
CA ASP A 82 14.74 -28.61 22.99
C ASP A 82 14.01 -29.14 24.23
N LEU A 83 12.71 -29.46 24.14
CA LEU A 83 11.97 -30.00 25.29
C LEU A 83 12.39 -31.43 25.65
N CYS A 84 12.79 -32.23 24.66
CA CYS A 84 13.29 -33.60 24.88
C CYS A 84 14.74 -33.65 25.42
N LYS A 85 15.54 -32.60 25.24
CA LYS A 85 16.94 -32.53 25.71
C LYS A 85 17.03 -32.08 27.17
N LEU A 86 16.16 -31.16 27.60
CA LEU A 86 16.14 -30.65 28.98
C LEU A 86 15.52 -31.67 29.96
N LYS A 87 14.45 -32.38 29.56
CA LYS A 87 13.79 -33.36 30.44
C LYS A 87 14.66 -34.57 30.81
N ARG A 88 15.74 -34.84 30.06
CA ARG A 88 16.68 -35.93 30.35
C ARG A 88 17.71 -35.58 31.44
N MET A 89 17.96 -34.30 31.70
CA MET A 89 18.91 -33.88 32.75
C MET A 89 18.27 -33.72 34.14
N ASP A 90 16.93 -33.61 34.22
CA ASP A 90 16.21 -33.50 35.50
C ASP A 90 15.77 -34.87 36.06
N THR A 91 16.24 -36.00 35.48
CA THR A 91 15.91 -37.36 35.96
C THR A 91 17.14 -38.17 36.40
N LEU A 92 18.26 -37.51 36.73
CA LEU A 92 19.40 -38.12 37.42
C LEU A 92 19.70 -37.39 38.72
#